data_AF-A0A520YLL4-F1
#
_entry.id   AF-A0A520YLL4-F1
#
_cell.length_a   1.000
_cell.length_b   1.000
_cell.length_c   1.000
_cell.angle_alpha   90.00
_cell.angle_beta   90.00
_cell.angle_gamma   90.00
#
_symmetry.space_group_name_H-M   'P 1'
#
loop_
_entity.id
_entity.type
_entity.pdbx_description
1 polymer ?
#
loop_
_entity_poly.entity_id
_entity_poly.type
_entity_poly.pdbx_seq_one_letter_code
_entity_poly.pdbx_strand_id
1 'polypeptide(L)'
;MTEGIDSSLAAVAAVAPAEEQGLPQLALAPPLAWMAGVSALADLIINRVLILMGHETWSTDALVRLGTWGGFARNLSVVSALVALGFCLASLSSPKSGLPFSARAGIASFGWLLVPILTLMTFLPRAWTRPELVIVVAGLANATILLLVLAGMQWRSTRPVLVALVLTLVAALSGVLSMAVSLVGERNYWEHTERLANAFRWSGELAYLAVPIALGFAISIPWRELRGKAALGLSALAGGVVAAGIIAWKYAVGRNLPDLLYGALRLDFLPDRDFILYAIPLSVCAAVTVSATLSKDGLCRQLGGALLLLLSAGYAPRTPSAFLMTVLGVALLTRTAVALAQRSR
;
A
#
# COMPACT_ATOMS: atom_id res chain seq x y z
N MET A 1 -66.58 28.70 -21.01
CA MET A 1 -65.91 29.93 -21.49
C MET A 1 -65.44 30.66 -20.25
N THR A 2 -64.18 30.85 -19.92
CA THR A 2 -62.86 30.66 -20.58
C THR A 2 -61.90 30.91 -19.41
N GLU A 3 -61.13 29.90 -18.99
CA GLU A 3 -59.68 29.83 -19.21
C GLU A 3 -58.85 30.96 -18.58
N GLY A 4 -57.85 30.55 -17.81
CA GLY A 4 -56.56 31.23 -17.82
C GLY A 4 -56.08 31.74 -16.46
N ILE A 5 -54.80 31.44 -16.19
CA ILE A 5 -53.92 32.00 -15.16
C ILE A 5 -53.93 31.25 -13.81
N ASP A 6 -52.90 30.52 -13.38
CA ASP A 6 -51.65 30.09 -14.01
C ASP A 6 -51.09 28.93 -13.17
N SER A 7 -51.06 27.75 -13.78
CA SER A 7 -50.41 26.52 -13.30
C SER A 7 -48.91 26.52 -13.61
N SER A 8 -48.22 27.65 -13.42
CA SER A 8 -46.80 27.83 -13.79
C SER A 8 -45.82 27.72 -12.62
N LEU A 9 -46.28 27.64 -11.37
CA LEU A 9 -45.40 27.44 -10.20
C LEU A 9 -45.21 25.97 -9.79
N ALA A 10 -45.93 25.03 -10.42
CA ALA A 10 -45.76 23.59 -10.18
C ALA A 10 -44.83 22.89 -11.19
N ALA A 11 -44.32 23.62 -12.21
CA ALA A 11 -43.52 23.04 -13.30
C ALA A 11 -42.03 23.46 -13.30
N VAL A 12 -41.55 24.06 -12.21
CA VAL A 12 -40.10 24.21 -11.94
C VAL A 12 -39.71 23.32 -10.76
N ALA A 13 -40.28 22.11 -10.71
CA ALA A 13 -39.48 20.97 -10.30
C ALA A 13 -38.42 20.84 -11.39
N ALA A 14 -37.30 21.54 -11.21
CA ALA A 14 -36.09 21.27 -11.95
C ALA A 14 -35.94 19.75 -11.94
N VAL A 15 -36.12 19.15 -13.12
CA VAL A 15 -35.61 17.83 -13.41
C VAL A 15 -34.13 17.95 -13.07
N ALA A 16 -33.81 17.61 -11.82
CA ALA A 16 -32.44 17.38 -11.42
C ALA A 16 -31.91 16.46 -12.51
N PRO A 17 -30.81 16.83 -13.19
CA PRO A 17 -30.23 15.95 -14.18
C PRO A 17 -30.11 14.61 -13.47
N ALA A 18 -30.79 13.60 -14.03
CA ALA A 18 -30.78 12.24 -13.53
C ALA A 18 -29.37 11.99 -13.04
N GLU A 19 -29.22 11.78 -11.71
CA GLU A 19 -27.91 11.54 -11.10
C GLU A 19 -27.19 10.61 -12.03
N GLU A 20 -26.22 11.15 -12.78
CA GLU A 20 -25.34 10.34 -13.60
C GLU A 20 -24.88 9.28 -12.62
N GLN A 21 -25.18 8.02 -12.95
CA GLN A 21 -24.74 6.82 -12.26
C GLN A 21 -23.22 6.75 -12.41
N GLY A 22 -22.54 7.79 -11.93
CA GLY A 22 -21.12 7.96 -11.90
C GLY A 22 -20.64 6.81 -11.06
N LEU A 23 -19.72 6.05 -11.64
CA LEU A 23 -18.92 5.07 -10.93
C LEU A 23 -18.71 5.57 -9.51
N PRO A 24 -19.15 4.81 -8.48
CA PRO A 24 -19.08 5.28 -7.10
C PRO A 24 -17.67 5.83 -6.89
N GLN A 25 -17.52 7.06 -6.41
CA GLN A 25 -16.22 7.77 -6.35
C GLN A 25 -15.11 6.92 -5.68
N LEU A 26 -15.52 5.94 -4.87
CA LEU A 26 -14.68 4.93 -4.23
C LEU A 26 -14.03 3.92 -5.18
N ALA A 27 -14.53 3.74 -6.40
CA ALA A 27 -14.12 2.74 -7.40
C ALA A 27 -13.11 3.26 -8.44
N LEU A 28 -12.85 4.57 -8.48
CA LEU A 28 -11.81 5.15 -9.32
C LEU A 28 -10.49 5.18 -8.54
N ALA A 29 -9.48 4.45 -9.04
CA ALA A 29 -8.13 4.52 -8.52
C ALA A 29 -7.58 5.95 -8.73
N PRO A 30 -7.11 6.65 -7.70
CA PRO A 30 -6.48 7.96 -7.87
C PRO A 30 -5.22 7.80 -8.74
N PRO A 31 -5.07 8.51 -9.87
CA PRO A 31 -3.86 8.42 -10.70
C PRO A 31 -2.59 8.74 -9.90
N LEU A 32 -2.70 9.66 -8.94
CA LEU A 32 -1.62 10.03 -8.02
C LEU A 32 -1.19 8.87 -7.11
N ALA A 33 -2.07 7.92 -6.78
CA ALA A 33 -1.68 6.76 -6.00
C ALA A 33 -0.82 5.78 -6.81
N TRP A 34 -1.10 5.64 -8.12
CA TRP A 34 -0.23 4.88 -9.03
C TRP A 34 1.12 5.56 -9.22
N MET A 35 1.11 6.89 -9.39
CA MET A 35 2.35 7.67 -9.46
C MET A 35 3.17 7.51 -8.18
N ALA A 36 2.53 7.55 -7.01
CA ALA A 36 3.16 7.28 -5.71
C ALA A 36 3.76 5.87 -5.64
N GLY A 37 3.02 4.85 -6.06
CA GLY A 37 3.51 3.46 -6.04
C GLY A 37 4.71 3.26 -6.97
N VAL A 38 4.66 3.75 -8.21
CA VAL A 38 5.75 3.60 -9.18
C VAL A 38 7.00 4.35 -8.72
N SER A 39 6.84 5.57 -8.22
CA SER A 39 7.96 6.37 -7.72
C SER A 39 8.53 5.84 -6.40
N ALA A 40 7.70 5.23 -5.54
CA ALA A 40 8.17 4.52 -4.35
C ALA A 40 8.95 3.25 -4.70
N LEU A 41 8.53 2.51 -5.74
CA LEU A 41 9.28 1.37 -6.25
C LEU A 41 10.63 1.83 -6.84
N ALA A 42 10.65 2.93 -7.59
CA ALA A 42 11.88 3.51 -8.10
C ALA A 42 12.82 3.99 -6.97
N ASP A 43 12.29 4.65 -5.93
CA ASP A 43 13.03 5.00 -4.71
C ASP A 43 13.64 3.76 -4.06
N LEU A 44 12.85 2.70 -3.90
CA LEU A 44 13.33 1.44 -3.32
C LEU A 44 14.48 0.85 -4.14
N ILE A 45 14.32 0.72 -5.46
CA ILE A 45 15.35 0.15 -6.34
C ILE A 45 16.60 1.03 -6.31
N ILE A 46 16.48 2.33 -6.51
CA ILE A 46 17.63 3.23 -6.63
C ILE A 46 18.33 3.39 -5.27
N ASN A 47 17.61 3.85 -4.25
CA ASN A 47 18.22 4.25 -2.98
C ASN A 47 18.52 3.08 -2.05
N ARG A 48 17.77 1.98 -2.12
CA ARG A 48 17.92 0.86 -1.17
C ARG A 48 18.61 -0.36 -1.76
N VAL A 49 18.68 -0.47 -3.09
CA VAL A 49 19.34 -1.60 -3.76
C VAL A 49 20.57 -1.12 -4.53
N LEU A 50 20.40 -0.25 -5.53
CA LEU A 50 21.49 0.14 -6.44
C LEU A 50 22.59 0.94 -5.74
N ILE A 51 22.25 1.96 -4.95
CA ILE A 51 23.26 2.77 -4.23
C ILE A 51 24.04 1.91 -3.23
N LEU A 52 23.38 0.98 -2.52
CA LEU A 52 24.04 0.12 -1.54
C LEU A 52 25.06 -0.80 -2.22
N MET A 53 24.72 -1.38 -3.38
CA MET A 53 25.64 -2.22 -4.16
C MET A 53 26.76 -1.43 -4.86
N GLY A 54 26.43 -0.23 -5.34
CA GLY A 54 27.35 0.60 -6.11
C GLY A 54 28.44 1.26 -5.27
N HIS A 55 28.32 1.27 -3.94
CA HIS A 55 29.22 2.05 -3.08
C HIS A 55 30.70 1.63 -3.21
N GLU A 56 30.95 0.35 -3.46
CA GLU A 56 32.31 -0.19 -3.62
C GLU A 56 32.78 -0.26 -5.09
N THR A 57 31.84 -0.21 -6.05
CA THR A 57 32.13 -0.57 -7.45
C THR A 57 31.96 0.59 -8.43
N TRP A 58 31.20 1.62 -8.09
CA TRP A 58 30.85 2.71 -9.00
C TRP A 58 31.62 3.99 -8.67
N SER A 59 31.83 4.82 -9.70
CA SER A 59 32.47 6.12 -9.51
C SER A 59 31.60 7.04 -8.64
N THR A 60 32.25 7.97 -7.94
CA THR A 60 31.57 8.97 -7.11
C THR A 60 30.53 9.76 -7.90
N ASP A 61 30.83 10.13 -9.15
CA ASP A 61 29.89 10.85 -10.02
C ASP A 61 28.64 10.02 -10.36
N ALA A 62 28.81 8.71 -10.60
CA ALA A 62 27.67 7.82 -10.84
C ALA A 62 26.78 7.73 -9.60
N LEU A 63 27.37 7.58 -8.42
CA LEU A 63 26.64 7.54 -7.14
C LEU A 63 25.90 8.86 -6.86
N VAL A 64 26.51 10.02 -7.14
CA VAL A 64 25.86 11.34 -7.00
C VAL A 64 24.68 11.49 -7.96
N ARG A 65 24.82 11.07 -9.22
CA ARG A 65 23.72 11.09 -10.19
C ARG A 65 22.57 10.19 -9.77
N LEU A 66 22.87 8.95 -9.35
CA LEU A 66 21.89 8.02 -8.80
C LEU A 66 21.19 8.56 -7.56
N GLY A 67 21.94 9.18 -6.64
CA GLY A 67 21.37 9.83 -5.46
C GLY A 67 20.39 10.97 -5.82
N THR A 68 20.66 11.71 -6.90
CA THR A 68 19.76 12.76 -7.39
C THR A 68 18.46 12.17 -7.93
N TRP A 69 18.54 11.13 -8.77
CA TRP A 69 17.37 10.42 -9.30
C TRP A 69 16.56 9.73 -8.20
N GLY A 70 17.23 9.10 -7.25
CA GLY A 70 16.60 8.49 -6.09
C GLY A 70 15.91 9.53 -5.20
N GLY A 71 16.54 10.69 -4.97
CA GLY A 71 15.92 11.80 -4.26
C GLY A 71 14.67 12.34 -4.95
N PHE A 72 14.71 12.48 -6.28
CA PHE A 72 13.55 12.86 -7.08
C PHE A 72 12.41 11.85 -6.97
N ALA A 73 12.69 10.55 -7.15
CA ALA A 73 11.70 9.48 -7.03
C ALA A 73 11.06 9.48 -5.62
N ARG A 74 11.87 9.62 -4.58
CA ARG A 74 11.39 9.73 -3.19
C ARG A 74 10.44 10.91 -3.03
N ASN A 75 10.83 12.11 -3.46
CA ASN A 75 10.01 13.31 -3.30
C ASN A 75 8.70 13.23 -4.09
N LEU A 76 8.76 12.72 -5.33
CA LEU A 76 7.59 12.50 -6.16
C LEU A 76 6.61 11.52 -5.49
N SER A 77 7.14 10.43 -4.92
CA SER A 77 6.33 9.45 -4.21
C SER A 77 5.60 10.07 -3.01
N VAL A 78 6.31 10.84 -2.19
CA VAL A 78 5.75 11.48 -1.00
C VAL A 78 4.66 12.49 -1.36
N VAL A 79 4.93 13.41 -2.29
CA VAL A 79 3.96 14.45 -2.66
C VAL A 79 2.70 13.83 -3.25
N SER A 80 2.86 12.87 -4.18
CA SER A 80 1.73 12.19 -4.80
C SER A 80 0.94 11.33 -3.80
N ALA A 81 1.63 10.67 -2.86
CA ALA A 81 0.99 9.89 -1.81
C ALA A 81 0.22 10.76 -0.82
N LEU A 82 0.74 11.93 -0.42
CA LEU A 82 0.04 12.87 0.47
C LEU A 82 -1.28 13.34 -0.15
N VAL A 83 -1.24 13.77 -1.42
CA VAL A 83 -2.44 14.22 -2.14
C VAL A 83 -3.42 13.06 -2.30
N ALA A 84 -2.96 11.89 -2.75
CA ALA A 84 -3.80 10.71 -2.91
C ALA A 84 -4.42 10.24 -1.58
N LEU A 85 -3.67 10.29 -0.48
CA LEU A 85 -4.14 9.92 0.84
C LEU A 85 -5.20 10.92 1.33
N GLY A 86 -4.98 12.22 1.14
CA GLY A 86 -5.97 13.25 1.44
C GLY A 86 -7.31 12.97 0.74
N PHE A 87 -7.28 12.65 -0.56
CA PHE A 87 -8.48 12.23 -1.29
C PHE A 87 -9.11 10.95 -0.73
N CYS A 88 -8.32 9.93 -0.39
CA CYS A 88 -8.83 8.69 0.16
C CYS A 88 -9.50 8.89 1.52
N LEU A 89 -8.83 9.60 2.45
CA LEU A 89 -9.35 9.89 3.78
C LEU A 89 -10.60 10.79 3.70
N ALA A 90 -10.61 11.80 2.84
CA ALA A 90 -11.79 12.63 2.61
C ALA A 90 -12.97 11.79 2.08
N SER A 91 -12.73 10.90 1.11
CA SER A 91 -13.78 10.04 0.57
C SER A 91 -14.38 9.10 1.62
N LEU A 92 -13.54 8.49 2.46
CA LEU A 92 -13.93 7.56 3.52
C LEU A 92 -14.57 8.26 4.73
N SER A 93 -14.16 9.49 5.04
CA SER A 93 -14.76 10.28 6.13
C SER A 93 -16.06 10.97 5.71
N SER A 94 -16.34 11.08 4.41
CA SER A 94 -17.55 11.74 3.93
C SER A 94 -18.83 10.97 4.30
N PRO A 95 -19.98 11.65 4.44
CA PRO A 95 -21.28 11.00 4.58
C PRO A 95 -21.63 10.02 3.45
N LYS A 96 -21.09 10.26 2.25
CA LYS A 96 -21.32 9.42 1.06
C LYS A 96 -20.59 8.07 1.10
N SER A 97 -19.69 7.85 2.06
CA SER A 97 -18.96 6.58 2.21
C SER A 97 -19.86 5.41 2.65
N GLY A 98 -21.01 5.70 3.26
CA GLY A 98 -21.88 4.69 3.89
C GLY A 98 -21.34 4.11 5.20
N LEU A 99 -20.17 4.56 5.68
CA LEU A 99 -19.59 4.10 6.94
C LEU A 99 -20.35 4.69 8.16
N PRO A 100 -20.41 3.94 9.29
CA PRO A 100 -20.99 4.47 10.51
C PRO A 100 -20.23 5.72 10.98
N PHE A 101 -20.92 6.61 11.67
CA PHE A 101 -20.34 7.89 12.12
C PHE A 101 -19.06 7.70 12.95
N SER A 102 -19.03 6.69 13.83
CA SER A 102 -17.85 6.38 14.66
C SER A 102 -16.61 6.03 13.82
N ALA A 103 -16.76 5.22 12.77
CA ALA A 103 -15.68 4.87 11.86
C ALA A 103 -15.20 6.09 11.07
N ARG A 104 -16.13 6.91 10.57
CA ARG A 104 -15.80 8.16 9.84
C ARG A 104 -15.05 9.14 10.71
N ALA A 105 -15.54 9.37 11.94
CA ALA A 105 -14.90 10.24 12.92
C ALA A 105 -13.51 9.72 13.31
N GLY A 106 -13.35 8.42 13.54
CA GLY A 106 -12.05 7.82 13.84
C GLY A 106 -11.05 8.01 12.69
N ILE A 107 -11.44 7.66 11.46
CA ILE A 107 -10.59 7.81 10.27
C ILE A 107 -10.23 9.29 10.05
N ALA A 108 -11.18 10.21 10.21
CA ALA A 108 -10.94 11.64 10.10
C ALA A 108 -9.95 12.12 11.17
N SER A 109 -10.20 11.84 12.43
CA SER A 109 -9.34 12.31 13.55
C SER A 109 -7.92 11.78 13.43
N PHE A 110 -7.75 10.46 13.28
CA PHE A 110 -6.41 9.86 13.21
C PHE A 110 -5.72 10.17 11.89
N GLY A 111 -6.44 10.12 10.77
CA GLY A 111 -5.88 10.39 9.45
C GLY A 111 -5.45 11.84 9.28
N TRP A 112 -6.28 12.81 9.69
CA TRP A 112 -5.92 14.24 9.59
C TRP A 112 -4.89 14.69 10.61
N LEU A 113 -4.71 13.97 11.73
CA LEU A 113 -3.55 14.16 12.60
C LEU A 113 -2.27 13.60 11.97
N LEU A 114 -2.36 12.43 11.33
CA LEU A 114 -1.20 11.72 10.77
C LEU A 114 -0.60 12.44 9.56
N VAL A 115 -1.43 12.94 8.63
CA VAL A 115 -0.99 13.61 7.40
C VAL A 115 -0.01 14.77 7.65
N PRO A 116 -0.32 15.78 8.49
CA PRO A 116 0.60 16.89 8.75
C PRO A 116 1.87 16.43 9.45
N ILE A 117 1.79 15.47 10.38
CA ILE A 117 2.99 14.94 11.07
C ILE A 117 3.90 14.23 10.06
N LEU A 118 3.36 13.36 9.21
CA LEU A 118 4.13 12.69 8.16
C LEU A 118 4.72 13.70 7.17
N THR A 119 3.95 14.73 6.78
CA THR A 119 4.42 15.80 5.91
C THR A 119 5.65 16.49 6.53
N LEU A 120 5.53 16.96 7.77
CA LEU A 120 6.62 17.61 8.49
C LEU A 120 7.84 16.70 8.61
N MET A 121 7.66 15.44 9.05
CA MET A 121 8.78 14.51 9.20
C MET A 121 9.45 14.13 7.89
N THR A 122 8.76 14.23 6.76
CA THR A 122 9.31 13.85 5.45
C THR A 122 10.10 14.98 4.82
N PHE A 123 9.69 16.23 5.05
CA PHE A 123 10.34 17.42 4.48
C PHE A 123 11.34 18.10 5.42
N LEU A 124 11.23 17.89 6.74
CA LEU A 124 12.19 18.46 7.69
C LEU A 124 13.49 17.65 7.74
N PRO A 125 14.64 18.31 8.02
CA PRO A 125 15.91 17.62 8.20
C PRO A 125 15.83 16.57 9.32
N ARG A 126 16.52 15.43 9.13
CA ARG A 126 16.58 14.35 10.12
C ARG A 126 17.06 14.79 11.51
N ALA A 127 17.87 15.85 11.58
CA ALA A 127 18.30 16.44 12.84
C ALA A 127 17.13 16.88 13.73
N TRP A 128 15.96 17.14 13.14
CA TRP A 128 14.77 17.63 13.85
C TRP A 128 13.77 16.50 14.14
N THR A 129 13.94 15.32 13.54
CA THR A 129 13.13 14.13 13.82
C THR A 129 13.75 13.32 14.96
N ARG A 130 13.19 13.46 16.16
CA ARG A 130 13.58 12.65 17.32
C ARG A 130 13.05 11.21 17.20
N PRO A 131 13.76 10.20 17.72
CA PRO A 131 13.33 8.80 17.64
C PRO A 131 12.00 8.55 18.34
N GLU A 132 11.68 9.28 19.42
CA GLU A 132 10.39 9.16 20.12
C GLU A 132 9.22 9.55 19.21
N LEU A 133 9.42 10.57 18.37
CA LEU A 133 8.41 11.03 17.42
C LEU A 133 8.15 9.96 16.34
N VAL A 134 9.17 9.23 15.90
CA VAL A 134 9.02 8.09 14.98
C VAL A 134 8.14 7.00 15.59
N ILE A 135 8.29 6.70 16.89
CA ILE A 135 7.47 5.71 17.59
C ILE A 135 6.00 6.18 17.69
N VAL A 136 5.78 7.45 18.04
CA VAL A 136 4.43 8.04 18.09
C VAL A 136 3.76 7.96 16.73
N VAL A 137 4.49 8.29 15.66
CA VAL A 137 3.97 8.21 14.29
C VAL A 137 3.72 6.78 13.85
N ALA A 138 4.58 5.84 14.23
CA ALA A 138 4.32 4.42 14.01
C ALA A 138 3.02 3.98 14.69
N GLY A 139 2.81 4.36 15.96
CA GLY A 139 1.56 4.08 16.68
C GLY A 139 0.34 4.68 15.98
N LEU A 140 0.43 5.94 15.56
CA LEU A 140 -0.65 6.65 14.87
C LEU A 140 -0.97 6.06 13.49
N ALA A 141 0.05 5.67 12.73
CA ALA A 141 -0.10 5.00 11.44
C ALA A 141 -0.79 3.64 11.60
N ASN A 142 -0.38 2.85 12.60
CA ASN A 142 -0.99 1.55 12.87
C ASN A 142 -2.42 1.65 13.40
N ALA A 143 -2.72 2.66 14.25
CA ALA A 143 -4.09 2.95 14.65
C ALA A 143 -4.97 3.33 13.44
N THR A 144 -4.44 4.13 12.51
CA THR A 144 -5.12 4.48 11.26
C THR A 144 -5.35 3.25 10.39
N ILE A 145 -4.35 2.38 10.23
CA ILE A 145 -4.45 1.10 9.50
C ILE A 145 -5.55 0.22 10.11
N LEU A 146 -5.57 0.07 11.44
CA LEU A 146 -6.59 -0.69 12.15
C LEU A 146 -8.00 -0.14 11.85
N LEU A 147 -8.20 1.17 11.96
CA LEU A 147 -9.49 1.81 11.67
C LEU A 147 -9.92 1.61 10.21
N LEU A 148 -8.99 1.73 9.26
CA LEU A 148 -9.25 1.48 7.83
C LEU A 148 -9.62 0.03 7.57
N VAL A 149 -8.92 -0.93 8.18
CA VAL A 149 -9.22 -2.37 8.04
C VAL A 149 -10.57 -2.70 8.63
N LEU A 150 -10.87 -2.23 9.84
CA LEU A 150 -12.18 -2.41 10.47
C LEU A 150 -13.31 -1.82 9.63
N ALA A 151 -13.10 -0.62 9.07
CA ALA A 151 -14.06 -0.02 8.14
C ALA A 151 -14.26 -0.88 6.88
N GLY A 152 -13.20 -1.49 6.33
CA GLY A 152 -13.31 -2.39 5.19
C GLY A 152 -14.01 -3.71 5.52
N MET A 153 -13.79 -4.24 6.72
CA MET A 153 -14.38 -5.50 7.20
C MET A 153 -15.88 -5.39 7.54
N GLN A 154 -16.37 -4.20 7.89
CA GLN A 154 -17.80 -3.99 8.15
C GLN A 154 -18.68 -4.26 6.93
N TRP A 155 -18.09 -4.26 5.74
CA TRP A 155 -18.78 -4.48 4.48
C TRP A 155 -18.57 -5.91 3.97
N ARG A 156 -19.64 -6.52 3.45
CA ARG A 156 -19.62 -7.87 2.85
C ARG A 156 -18.93 -7.86 1.48
N SER A 157 -17.63 -7.60 1.47
CA SER A 157 -16.78 -7.66 0.27
C SER A 157 -16.49 -9.12 -0.12
N THR A 158 -15.73 -9.31 -1.20
CA THR A 158 -15.24 -10.62 -1.62
C THR A 158 -14.25 -11.19 -0.60
N ARG A 159 -14.29 -12.52 -0.39
CA ARG A 159 -13.40 -13.22 0.56
C ARG A 159 -11.91 -12.89 0.35
N PRO A 160 -11.37 -12.85 -0.88
CA PRO A 160 -9.95 -12.56 -1.09
C PRO A 160 -9.53 -11.15 -0.60
N VAL A 161 -10.38 -10.13 -0.80
CA VAL A 161 -10.10 -8.77 -0.33
C VAL A 161 -10.16 -8.68 1.20
N LEU A 162 -11.12 -9.37 1.83
CA LEU A 162 -11.18 -9.46 3.29
C LEU A 162 -9.95 -10.17 3.87
N VAL A 163 -9.50 -11.26 3.25
CA VAL A 163 -8.26 -11.95 3.63
C VAL A 163 -7.06 -11.02 3.49
N ALA A 164 -6.94 -10.27 2.39
CA ALA A 164 -5.85 -9.31 2.20
C ALA A 164 -5.85 -8.19 3.27
N LEU A 165 -7.02 -7.68 3.64
CA LEU A 165 -7.15 -6.69 4.74
C LEU A 165 -6.69 -7.27 6.08
N VAL A 166 -7.11 -8.49 6.42
CA VAL A 166 -6.71 -9.17 7.65
C VAL A 166 -5.21 -9.45 7.67
N LEU A 167 -4.66 -9.98 6.57
CA LEU A 167 -3.21 -10.24 6.44
C LEU A 167 -2.40 -8.95 6.57
N THR A 168 -2.86 -7.85 5.97
CA THR A 168 -2.21 -6.54 6.09
C THR A 168 -2.26 -6.03 7.54
N LEU A 169 -3.36 -6.25 8.25
CA LEU A 169 -3.47 -5.90 9.67
C LEU A 169 -2.54 -6.75 10.54
N VAL A 170 -2.49 -8.06 10.31
CA VAL A 170 -1.57 -8.97 11.01
C VAL A 170 -0.12 -8.53 10.77
N ALA A 171 0.26 -8.26 9.52
CA ALA A 171 1.60 -7.76 9.19
C ALA A 171 1.94 -6.45 9.93
N ALA A 172 1.01 -5.49 9.95
CA ALA A 172 1.20 -4.20 10.60
C ALA A 172 1.34 -4.34 12.14
N LEU A 173 0.42 -5.07 12.79
CA LEU A 173 0.42 -5.28 14.24
C LEU A 173 1.61 -6.12 14.69
N SER A 174 1.94 -7.19 13.98
CA SER A 174 3.09 -8.04 14.29
C SER A 174 4.41 -7.26 14.24
N GLY A 175 4.57 -6.34 13.28
CA GLY A 175 5.74 -5.47 13.22
C GLY A 175 5.89 -4.58 14.45
N VAL A 176 4.79 -3.96 14.90
CA VAL A 176 4.78 -3.11 16.11
C VAL A 176 4.99 -3.94 17.38
N LEU A 177 4.32 -5.08 17.50
CA LEU A 177 4.43 -5.97 18.66
C LEU A 177 5.85 -6.52 18.79
N SER A 178 6.47 -6.93 17.68
CA SER A 178 7.88 -7.35 17.67
C SER A 178 8.80 -6.25 18.20
N MET A 179 8.61 -5.01 17.74
CA MET A 179 9.38 -3.86 18.22
C MET A 179 9.12 -3.56 19.70
N ALA A 180 7.86 -3.55 20.13
CA ALA A 180 7.49 -3.28 21.52
C ALA A 180 8.03 -4.33 22.48
N VAL A 181 7.92 -5.61 22.12
CA VAL A 181 8.48 -6.73 22.90
C VAL A 181 9.99 -6.58 23.01
N SER A 182 10.69 -6.26 21.92
CA SER A 182 12.16 -6.06 21.94
C SER A 182 12.55 -4.93 22.90
N LEU A 183 11.89 -3.77 22.80
CA LEU A 183 12.18 -2.61 23.64
C LEU A 183 11.87 -2.82 25.12
N VAL A 184 10.73 -3.45 25.44
CA VAL A 184 10.33 -3.72 26.84
C VAL A 184 11.16 -4.84 27.43
N GLY A 185 11.43 -5.88 26.64
CA GLY A 185 12.18 -7.04 27.06
C GLY A 185 13.65 -6.74 27.34
N GLU A 186 14.30 -5.92 26.52
CA GLU A 186 15.67 -5.43 26.76
C GLU A 186 15.77 -4.63 28.07
N ARG A 187 14.77 -3.81 28.38
CA ARG A 187 14.75 -3.01 29.62
C ARG A 187 14.54 -3.85 30.87
N ASN A 188 13.79 -4.94 30.76
CA ASN A 188 13.40 -5.79 31.88
C ASN A 188 14.20 -7.09 31.97
N TYR A 189 15.22 -7.28 31.12
CA TYR A 189 16.05 -8.50 31.04
C TYR A 189 15.24 -9.79 30.92
N TRP A 190 14.15 -9.77 30.13
CA TRP A 190 13.27 -10.94 30.01
C TRP A 190 13.89 -11.99 29.07
N GLU A 191 14.16 -13.19 29.56
CA GLU A 191 14.84 -14.27 28.83
C GLU A 191 14.11 -14.74 27.55
N HIS A 192 12.80 -14.50 27.44
CA HIS A 192 12.00 -14.91 26.28
C HIS A 192 11.79 -13.81 25.23
N THR A 193 12.38 -12.63 25.44
CA THR A 193 12.22 -11.46 24.58
C THR A 193 12.50 -11.77 23.11
N GLU A 194 13.66 -12.37 22.84
CA GLU A 194 14.10 -12.64 21.47
C GLU A 194 13.18 -13.64 20.76
N ARG A 195 12.78 -14.72 21.45
CA ARG A 195 11.88 -15.74 20.89
C ARG A 195 10.51 -15.15 20.54
N LEU A 196 9.95 -14.35 21.46
CA LEU A 196 8.63 -13.76 21.27
C LEU A 196 8.67 -12.65 20.19
N ALA A 197 9.70 -11.80 20.19
CA ALA A 197 9.90 -10.79 19.16
C ALA A 197 10.06 -11.40 17.77
N ASN A 198 10.81 -12.50 17.65
CA ASN A 198 10.99 -13.26 16.41
C ASN A 198 9.68 -13.93 15.96
N ALA A 199 8.90 -14.52 16.88
CA ALA A 199 7.61 -15.11 16.55
C ALA A 199 6.64 -14.08 15.95
N PHE A 200 6.53 -12.89 16.59
CA PHE A 200 5.75 -11.79 16.02
C PHE A 200 6.30 -11.38 14.66
N ARG A 201 7.61 -11.15 14.55
CA ARG A 201 8.24 -10.76 13.29
C ARG A 201 7.93 -11.73 12.14
N TRP A 202 8.17 -13.01 12.34
CA TRP A 202 7.95 -14.06 11.35
C TRP A 202 6.49 -14.19 10.95
N SER A 203 5.56 -14.14 11.92
CA SER A 203 4.13 -14.14 11.59
C SER A 203 3.72 -12.95 10.74
N GLY A 204 4.27 -11.76 11.02
CA GLY A 204 4.02 -10.55 10.26
C GLY A 204 4.60 -10.58 8.86
N GLU A 205 5.82 -11.09 8.71
CA GLU A 205 6.47 -11.26 7.41
C GLU A 205 5.72 -12.26 6.52
N LEU A 206 5.32 -13.40 7.07
CA LEU A 206 4.50 -14.38 6.36
C LEU A 206 3.16 -13.77 5.90
N ALA A 207 2.50 -13.02 6.79
CA ALA A 207 1.26 -12.35 6.46
C ALA A 207 1.46 -11.32 5.33
N TYR A 208 2.54 -10.54 5.39
CA TYR A 208 2.92 -9.57 4.36
C TYR A 208 3.15 -10.24 3.00
N LEU A 209 3.89 -11.35 2.95
CA LEU A 209 4.15 -12.09 1.72
C LEU A 209 2.90 -12.80 1.16
N ALA A 210 1.92 -13.10 2.01
CA ALA A 210 0.65 -13.67 1.59
C ALA A 210 -0.32 -12.65 0.98
N VAL A 211 -0.15 -11.33 1.23
CA VAL A 211 -1.02 -10.28 0.67
C VAL A 211 -1.06 -10.29 -0.87
N PRO A 212 0.07 -10.34 -1.62
CA PRO A 212 0.05 -10.46 -3.08
C PRO A 212 -0.74 -11.66 -3.58
N ILE A 213 -0.65 -12.79 -2.88
CA ILE A 213 -1.35 -14.04 -3.25
C ILE A 213 -2.86 -13.87 -3.06
N ALA A 214 -3.28 -13.34 -1.91
CA ALA A 214 -4.70 -13.06 -1.63
C ALA A 214 -5.30 -12.07 -2.65
N LEU A 215 -4.56 -11.03 -3.01
CA LEU A 215 -4.99 -10.05 -4.02
C LEU A 215 -4.96 -10.61 -5.45
N GLY A 216 -4.05 -11.56 -5.74
CA GLY A 216 -4.06 -12.30 -7.00
C GLY A 216 -5.36 -13.07 -7.21
N PHE A 217 -5.92 -13.68 -6.16
CA PHE A 217 -7.24 -14.31 -6.21
C PHE A 217 -8.40 -13.30 -6.31
N ALA A 218 -8.21 -12.05 -5.88
CA ALA A 218 -9.23 -11.01 -5.98
C ALA A 218 -9.38 -10.46 -7.41
N ILE A 219 -8.30 -10.49 -8.20
CA ILE A 219 -8.28 -9.90 -9.55
C ILE A 219 -8.76 -10.94 -10.56
N SER A 220 -10.00 -10.79 -11.02
CA SER A 220 -10.57 -11.60 -12.08
C SER A 220 -10.02 -11.15 -13.44
N ILE A 221 -9.20 -11.99 -14.08
CA ILE A 221 -8.75 -11.73 -15.45
C ILE A 221 -9.77 -12.37 -16.41
N PRO A 222 -10.29 -11.65 -17.41
CA PRO A 222 -11.22 -12.21 -18.39
C PRO A 222 -10.47 -12.98 -19.49
N TRP A 223 -10.06 -14.23 -19.23
CA TRP A 223 -9.17 -15.03 -20.13
C TRP A 223 -9.74 -15.27 -21.54
N ARG A 224 -11.06 -15.11 -21.70
CA ARG A 224 -11.76 -15.29 -22.99
C ARG A 224 -11.56 -14.11 -23.94
N GLU A 225 -11.31 -12.92 -23.43
CA GLU A 225 -11.10 -11.73 -24.26
C GLU A 225 -9.64 -11.62 -24.72
N LEU A 226 -9.40 -11.07 -25.92
CA LEU A 226 -8.05 -10.81 -26.44
C LEU A 226 -7.22 -9.96 -25.46
N ARG A 227 -7.85 -8.97 -24.81
CA ARG A 227 -7.23 -8.15 -23.77
C ARG A 227 -6.87 -8.95 -22.52
N GLY A 228 -7.70 -9.90 -22.10
CA GLY A 228 -7.39 -10.76 -20.96
C GLY A 228 -6.24 -11.72 -21.26
N LYS A 229 -6.16 -12.25 -22.49
CA LYS A 229 -4.99 -13.03 -22.95
C LYS A 229 -3.70 -12.18 -22.95
N ALA A 230 -3.77 -10.96 -23.46
CA ALA A 230 -2.64 -10.02 -23.44
C ALA A 230 -2.23 -9.67 -22.00
N ALA A 231 -3.20 -9.42 -21.11
CA ALA A 231 -2.95 -9.15 -19.71
C ALA A 231 -2.28 -10.34 -19.02
N LEU A 232 -2.71 -11.57 -19.27
CA LEU A 232 -2.04 -12.78 -18.77
C LEU A 232 -0.62 -12.92 -19.30
N GLY A 233 -0.42 -12.75 -20.60
CA GLY A 233 0.89 -12.84 -21.22
C GLY A 233 1.87 -11.82 -20.62
N LEU A 234 1.43 -10.56 -20.48
CA LEU A 234 2.24 -9.50 -19.87
C LEU A 234 2.44 -9.72 -18.36
N SER A 235 1.45 -10.26 -17.65
CA SER A 235 1.58 -10.57 -16.22
C SER A 235 2.55 -11.73 -15.98
N ALA A 236 2.48 -12.77 -16.81
CA ALA A 236 3.40 -13.90 -16.78
C ALA A 236 4.82 -13.45 -17.15
N LEU A 237 4.97 -12.56 -18.13
CA LEU A 237 6.25 -11.96 -18.49
C LEU A 237 6.79 -11.12 -17.32
N ALA A 238 5.98 -10.26 -16.71
CA ALA A 238 6.39 -9.44 -15.58
C ALA A 238 6.83 -10.29 -14.37
N GLY A 239 6.04 -11.31 -14.02
CA GLY A 239 6.41 -12.27 -12.97
C GLY A 239 7.68 -13.04 -13.32
N GLY A 240 7.82 -13.47 -14.57
CA GLY A 240 9.02 -14.17 -15.06
C GLY A 240 10.27 -13.30 -15.05
N VAL A 241 10.16 -12.01 -15.42
CA VAL A 241 11.27 -11.04 -15.35
C VAL A 241 11.69 -10.82 -13.91
N VAL A 242 10.75 -10.69 -12.97
CA VAL A 242 11.08 -10.56 -11.54
C VAL A 242 11.74 -11.82 -11.01
N ALA A 243 11.20 -13.01 -11.30
CA ALA A 243 11.82 -14.28 -10.91
C ALA A 243 13.24 -14.44 -11.48
N ALA A 244 13.42 -14.15 -12.77
CA ALA A 244 14.71 -14.23 -13.44
C ALA A 244 15.70 -13.20 -12.90
N GLY A 245 15.26 -11.95 -12.67
CA GLY A 245 16.10 -10.89 -12.09
C GLY A 245 16.54 -11.22 -10.68
N ILE A 246 15.64 -11.80 -9.88
CA ILE A 246 15.92 -12.30 -8.55
C ILE A 246 16.98 -13.42 -8.61
N ILE A 247 16.80 -14.42 -9.48
CA ILE A 247 17.79 -15.49 -9.69
C ILE A 247 19.14 -14.92 -10.16
N ALA A 248 19.14 -14.00 -11.13
CA ALA A 248 20.34 -13.35 -11.62
C ALA A 248 21.07 -12.59 -10.51
N TRP A 249 20.33 -11.88 -9.64
CA TRP A 249 20.90 -11.22 -8.47
C TRP A 249 21.50 -12.19 -7.46
N LYS A 250 20.90 -13.37 -7.27
CA LYS A 250 21.53 -14.42 -6.44
C LYS A 250 22.90 -14.81 -6.98
N TYR A 251 23.06 -14.93 -8.29
CA TYR A 251 24.35 -15.24 -8.91
C TYR A 251 25.33 -14.07 -8.84
N ALA A 252 24.86 -12.83 -9.00
CA ALA A 252 25.72 -11.64 -9.02
C ALA A 252 26.20 -11.22 -7.61
N VAL A 253 25.30 -11.22 -6.63
CA VAL A 253 25.56 -10.71 -5.27
C VAL A 253 26.02 -11.83 -4.33
N GLY A 254 25.65 -13.09 -4.62
CA GLY A 254 26.03 -14.23 -3.81
C GLY A 254 25.46 -14.15 -2.38
N ARG A 255 26.34 -14.17 -1.38
CA ARG A 255 25.97 -14.23 0.05
C ARG A 255 25.36 -12.95 0.61
N ASN A 256 25.54 -11.79 -0.04
CA ASN A 256 25.03 -10.50 0.48
C ASN A 256 23.58 -10.19 0.06
N LEU A 257 22.92 -11.11 -0.67
CA LEU A 257 21.55 -10.93 -1.13
C LEU A 257 20.50 -10.79 0.01
N PRO A 258 20.60 -11.55 1.12
CA PRO A 258 19.71 -11.36 2.27
C PRO A 258 19.81 -9.95 2.85
N ASP A 259 21.02 -9.40 2.96
CA ASP A 259 21.23 -8.03 3.46
C ASP A 259 20.59 -6.98 2.55
N LEU A 260 20.63 -7.18 1.23
CA LEU A 260 19.93 -6.33 0.27
C LEU A 260 18.42 -6.42 0.40
N LEU A 261 17.87 -7.64 0.53
CA LEU A 261 16.44 -7.85 0.72
C LEU A 261 15.95 -7.26 2.04
N TYR A 262 16.74 -7.43 3.11
CA TYR A 262 16.49 -6.81 4.40
C TYR A 262 16.56 -5.29 4.31
N GLY A 263 17.56 -4.74 3.62
CA GLY A 263 17.70 -3.29 3.38
C GLY A 263 16.54 -2.69 2.59
N ALA A 264 16.06 -3.40 1.57
CA ALA A 264 14.98 -2.96 0.69
C ALA A 264 13.59 -3.12 1.32
N LEU A 265 13.28 -4.33 1.81
CA LEU A 265 11.93 -4.77 2.19
C LEU A 265 11.80 -5.16 3.67
N ARG A 266 12.90 -5.17 4.44
CA ARG A 266 12.93 -5.57 5.87
C ARG A 266 12.46 -7.00 6.13
N LEU A 267 12.73 -7.90 5.19
CA LEU A 267 12.41 -9.32 5.32
C LEU A 267 13.62 -10.07 5.90
N ASP A 268 13.38 -10.86 6.95
CA ASP A 268 14.40 -11.66 7.67
C ASP A 268 13.90 -13.08 8.00
N PHE A 269 12.71 -13.47 7.50
CA PHE A 269 12.10 -14.76 7.78
C PHE A 269 12.88 -15.98 7.26
N LEU A 270 13.58 -15.87 6.12
CA LEU A 270 14.18 -17.04 5.45
C LEU A 270 15.70 -17.04 5.52
N PRO A 271 16.31 -18.19 5.88
CA PRO A 271 17.75 -18.36 5.87
C PRO A 271 18.31 -18.31 4.44
N ASP A 272 19.61 -18.03 4.32
CA ASP A 272 20.38 -17.85 3.07
C ASP A 272 20.10 -18.87 1.94
N ARG A 273 19.61 -20.06 2.28
CA ARG A 273 19.36 -21.17 1.34
C ARG A 273 18.00 -21.11 0.63
N ASP A 274 16.97 -20.53 1.24
CA ASP A 274 15.57 -20.65 0.78
C ASP A 274 14.99 -19.36 0.20
N PHE A 275 15.87 -18.48 -0.29
CA PHE A 275 15.51 -17.20 -0.90
C PHE A 275 14.46 -17.29 -2.04
N ILE A 276 14.34 -18.44 -2.71
CA ILE A 276 13.36 -18.67 -3.79
C ILE A 276 11.93 -18.43 -3.26
N LEU A 277 11.68 -18.64 -1.98
CA LEU A 277 10.39 -18.39 -1.34
C LEU A 277 10.02 -16.90 -1.29
N TYR A 278 10.98 -15.96 -1.39
CA TYR A 278 10.69 -14.53 -1.61
C TYR A 278 10.42 -14.21 -3.09
N ALA A 279 11.03 -14.97 -4.01
CA ALA A 279 10.84 -14.77 -5.45
C ALA A 279 9.38 -14.95 -5.86
N ILE A 280 8.70 -15.95 -5.28
CA ILE A 280 7.30 -16.28 -5.58
C ILE A 280 6.35 -15.10 -5.28
N PRO A 281 6.24 -14.59 -4.04
CA PRO A 281 5.32 -13.50 -3.72
C PRO A 281 5.68 -12.20 -4.46
N LEU A 282 6.96 -11.93 -4.70
CA LEU A 282 7.39 -10.76 -5.49
C LEU A 282 6.98 -10.89 -6.97
N SER A 283 7.13 -12.08 -7.55
CA SER A 283 6.71 -12.36 -8.93
C SER A 283 5.19 -12.29 -9.09
N VAL A 284 4.45 -12.85 -8.12
CA VAL A 284 2.99 -12.72 -8.04
C VAL A 284 2.62 -11.25 -7.92
N CYS A 285 3.30 -10.48 -7.07
CA CYS A 285 3.03 -9.05 -6.91
C CYS A 285 3.18 -8.29 -8.24
N ALA A 286 4.27 -8.53 -8.98
CA ALA A 286 4.49 -7.89 -10.28
C ALA A 286 3.43 -8.31 -11.29
N ALA A 287 3.11 -9.61 -11.38
CA ALA A 287 2.07 -10.13 -12.26
C ALA A 287 0.70 -9.52 -11.95
N VAL A 288 0.32 -9.48 -10.68
CA VAL A 288 -0.96 -8.93 -10.22
C VAL A 288 -1.04 -7.43 -10.47
N THR A 289 0.05 -6.69 -10.25
CA THR A 289 0.11 -5.24 -10.50
C THR A 289 -0.05 -4.95 -11.99
N VAL A 290 0.66 -5.66 -12.87
CA VAL A 290 0.54 -5.48 -14.33
C VAL A 290 -0.86 -5.85 -14.81
N SER A 291 -1.39 -7.00 -14.37
CA SER A 291 -2.77 -7.40 -14.66
C SER A 291 -3.78 -6.31 -14.26
N ALA A 292 -3.63 -5.77 -13.05
CA ALA A 292 -4.47 -4.70 -12.54
C ALA A 292 -4.38 -3.42 -13.37
N THR A 293 -3.18 -2.99 -13.78
CA THR A 293 -3.02 -1.78 -14.63
C THR A 293 -3.75 -1.89 -15.96
N LEU A 294 -3.77 -3.08 -16.55
CA LEU A 294 -4.39 -3.35 -17.85
C LEU A 294 -5.90 -3.62 -17.75
N SER A 295 -6.44 -3.75 -16.53
CA SER A 295 -7.86 -4.01 -16.32
C SER A 295 -8.71 -2.78 -16.64
N LYS A 296 -9.88 -3.01 -17.26
CA LYS A 296 -10.90 -1.98 -17.47
C LYS A 296 -11.58 -1.59 -16.17
N ASP A 297 -11.67 -2.51 -15.21
CA ASP A 297 -12.33 -2.25 -13.93
C ASP A 297 -11.47 -1.34 -13.05
N GLY A 298 -12.05 -0.22 -12.62
CA GLY A 298 -11.42 0.71 -11.69
C GLY A 298 -11.02 0.05 -10.37
N LEU A 299 -11.81 -0.92 -9.89
CA LEU A 299 -11.51 -1.66 -8.65
C LEU A 299 -10.27 -2.53 -8.79
N CYS A 300 -10.11 -3.22 -9.91
CA CYS A 300 -8.89 -3.99 -10.18
C CYS A 300 -7.66 -3.09 -10.21
N ARG A 301 -7.74 -1.94 -10.89
CA ARG A 301 -6.66 -0.93 -10.89
C ARG A 301 -6.36 -0.40 -9.49
N GLN A 302 -7.36 -0.25 -8.65
CA GLN A 302 -7.16 0.22 -7.28
C GLN A 302 -6.49 -0.84 -6.39
N LEU A 303 -6.86 -2.11 -6.54
CA LEU A 303 -6.17 -3.23 -5.88
C LEU A 303 -4.71 -3.34 -6.31
N GLY A 304 -4.42 -3.18 -7.60
CA GLY A 304 -3.04 -3.15 -8.11
C GLY A 304 -2.21 -2.00 -7.54
N GLY A 305 -2.79 -0.79 -7.49
CA GLY A 305 -2.12 0.36 -6.88
C GLY A 305 -1.88 0.15 -5.38
N ALA A 306 -2.86 -0.42 -4.66
CA ALA A 306 -2.71 -0.76 -3.25
C ALA A 306 -1.58 -1.76 -3.02
N LEU A 307 -1.53 -2.82 -3.82
CA LEU A 307 -0.49 -3.84 -3.74
C LEU A 307 0.90 -3.26 -4.03
N LEU A 308 1.04 -2.43 -5.07
CA LEU A 308 2.30 -1.77 -5.41
C LEU A 308 2.80 -0.88 -4.28
N LEU A 309 1.91 -0.12 -3.64
CA LEU A 309 2.24 0.74 -2.49
C LEU A 309 2.68 -0.07 -1.26
N LEU A 310 1.93 -1.12 -0.92
CA LEU A 310 2.26 -2.01 0.20
C LEU A 310 3.59 -2.73 -0.02
N LEU A 311 3.87 -3.17 -1.26
CA LEU A 311 5.15 -3.78 -1.59
C LEU A 311 6.29 -2.76 -1.45
N SER A 312 6.13 -1.56 -2.01
CA SER A 312 7.17 -0.53 -2.02
C SER A 312 7.48 0.02 -0.61
N ALA A 313 6.52 -0.05 0.31
CA ALA A 313 6.73 0.34 1.70
C ALA A 313 7.66 -0.62 2.48
N GLY A 314 7.67 -1.90 2.10
CA GLY A 314 8.31 -2.98 2.86
C GLY A 314 7.53 -3.42 4.11
N TYR A 315 8.00 -4.48 4.75
CA TYR A 315 7.48 -4.96 6.03
C TYR A 315 7.93 -4.05 7.18
N ALA A 316 7.07 -3.87 8.19
CA ALA A 316 7.34 -3.08 9.41
C ALA A 316 8.08 -1.74 9.13
N PRO A 317 7.45 -0.81 8.36
CA PRO A 317 8.09 0.42 7.92
C PRO A 317 8.65 1.23 9.09
N ARG A 318 9.83 1.84 8.89
CA ARG A 318 10.51 2.68 9.90
C ARG A 318 10.74 4.12 9.45
N THR A 319 10.27 4.47 8.25
CA THR A 319 10.44 5.81 7.68
C THR A 319 9.08 6.46 7.47
N PRO A 320 8.96 7.79 7.65
CA PRO A 320 7.71 8.51 7.42
C PRO A 320 7.13 8.26 6.02
N SER A 321 7.96 8.26 4.99
CA SER A 321 7.53 7.97 3.62
C SER A 321 6.97 6.56 3.47
N ALA A 322 7.60 5.55 4.09
CA ALA A 322 7.09 4.19 4.04
C ALA A 322 5.76 4.04 4.81
N PHE A 323 5.60 4.68 5.98
CA PHE A 323 4.31 4.72 6.68
C PHE A 323 3.21 5.35 5.82
N LEU A 324 3.52 6.44 5.12
CA LEU A 324 2.59 7.09 4.20
C LEU A 324 2.13 6.13 3.09
N MET A 325 3.06 5.39 2.48
CA MET A 325 2.75 4.40 1.44
C MET A 325 1.89 3.25 1.98
N THR A 326 2.22 2.72 3.16
CA THR A 326 1.44 1.65 3.78
C THR A 326 0.01 2.12 4.06
N VAL A 327 -0.17 3.28 4.71
CA VAL A 327 -1.49 3.81 5.05
C VAL A 327 -2.31 4.10 3.79
N LEU A 328 -1.70 4.66 2.74
CA LEU A 328 -2.37 4.86 1.46
C LEU A 328 -2.77 3.52 0.81
N GLY A 329 -1.87 2.53 0.82
CA GLY A 329 -2.16 1.18 0.32
C GLY A 329 -3.36 0.55 1.04
N VAL A 330 -3.40 0.61 2.37
CA VAL A 330 -4.54 0.14 3.17
C VAL A 330 -5.81 0.93 2.85
N ALA A 331 -5.72 2.26 2.73
CA ALA A 331 -6.88 3.09 2.40
C ALA A 331 -7.48 2.72 1.04
N LEU A 332 -6.65 2.38 0.05
CA LEU A 332 -7.13 1.87 -1.25
C LEU A 332 -7.79 0.50 -1.11
N LEU A 333 -7.22 -0.43 -0.34
CA LEU A 333 -7.86 -1.73 -0.06
C LEU A 333 -9.22 -1.55 0.61
N THR A 334 -9.30 -0.70 1.64
CA THR A 334 -10.56 -0.39 2.32
C THR A 334 -11.60 0.16 1.35
N ARG A 335 -11.22 1.14 0.52
CA ARG A 335 -12.12 1.69 -0.51
C ARG A 335 -12.60 0.62 -1.49
N THR A 336 -11.72 -0.29 -1.93
CA THR A 336 -12.13 -1.40 -2.81
C THR A 336 -13.11 -2.35 -2.13
N ALA A 337 -12.90 -2.65 -0.84
CA ALA A 337 -13.82 -3.50 -0.09
C ALA A 337 -15.22 -2.88 0.05
N VAL A 338 -15.28 -1.58 0.37
CA VAL A 338 -16.55 -0.83 0.44
C VAL A 338 -17.24 -0.81 -0.93
N ALA A 339 -16.50 -0.48 -2.00
CA ALA A 339 -17.08 -0.39 -3.34
C ALA A 339 -17.56 -1.76 -3.89
N LEU A 340 -16.84 -2.85 -3.61
CA LEU A 340 -17.28 -4.20 -3.97
C LEU A 340 -18.59 -4.58 -3.27
N ALA A 341 -18.69 -4.29 -1.97
CA ALA A 341 -19.89 -4.58 -1.20
C ALA A 341 -21.09 -3.73 -1.64
N GLN A 342 -20.86 -2.51 -2.11
CA GLN A 342 -21.90 -1.65 -2.70
C GLN A 342 -22.40 -2.20 -4.05
N ARG A 343 -21.52 -2.77 -4.89
CA ARG A 343 -21.92 -3.40 -6.16
C ARG A 343 -22.75 -4.69 -5.99
N SER A 344 -22.63 -5.37 -4.85
CA SER A 344 -23.34 -6.62 -4.57
C SER A 344 -24.73 -6.45 -3.95
N ARG A 345 -25.15 -5.21 -3.67
CA ARG A 345 -26.48 -4.85 -3.16
C ARG A 345 -27.35 -4.36 -4.29
#